data_AF-A0A5D0RSX5-F1
#
_entry.id   AF-A0A5D0RSX5-F1
#
_cell.length_a   1.000
_cell.length_b   1.000
_cell.length_c   1.000
_cell.angle_alpha   90.00
_cell.angle_beta   90.00
_cell.angle_gamma   90.00
#
_symmetry.space_group_name_H-M   'P 1'
#
loop_
_entity.id
_entity.type
_entity.pdbx_description
1 polymer ?
#
loop_
_entity_poly.entity_id
_entity_poly.type
_entity_poly.pdbx_seq_one_letter_code
_entity_poly.pdbx_strand_id
1 'polypeptide(L)'
;MKKVLLFGLVLLLVLLMASCFKASFAVIELTIEPLKGYIAQGTELTFSWEYKSQSDVKASNQVLNIGDEEIPVTGTSYATELAAGEYDVWLEAEVQNDNMFAKKPTTVESKHYELVVY
;
A
#
# COMPACT_ATOMS: atom_id res chain seq x y z
N MET A 1 25.98 45.53 -4.98
CA MET A 1 25.42 44.65 -6.03
C MET A 1 25.79 43.17 -5.86
N LYS A 2 27.04 42.80 -5.49
CA LYS A 2 27.46 41.38 -5.30
C LYS A 2 26.68 40.58 -4.25
N LYS A 3 26.23 41.19 -3.15
CA LYS A 3 25.51 40.50 -2.05
C LYS A 3 24.06 40.09 -2.41
N VAL A 4 23.41 40.82 -3.31
CA VAL A 4 22.02 40.55 -3.74
C VAL A 4 21.98 39.36 -4.71
N LEU A 5 23.00 39.22 -5.55
CA LEU A 5 23.18 38.08 -6.45
C LEU A 5 23.42 36.77 -5.70
N LEU A 6 24.19 36.79 -4.60
CA LEU A 6 24.38 35.61 -3.75
C LEU A 6 23.07 35.17 -3.08
N PHE A 7 22.26 36.11 -2.62
CA PHE A 7 20.97 35.79 -2.00
C PHE A 7 20.00 35.16 -2.99
N GLY A 8 19.92 35.71 -4.22
CA GLY A 8 19.10 35.12 -5.29
C GLY A 8 19.57 33.72 -5.69
N LEU A 9 20.88 33.48 -5.75
CA LEU A 9 21.45 32.17 -6.07
C LEU A 9 21.13 31.13 -4.98
N VAL A 10 21.27 31.49 -3.71
CA VAL A 10 20.93 30.61 -2.58
C VAL A 10 19.43 30.29 -2.58
N LEU A 11 18.57 31.28 -2.82
CA LEU A 11 17.12 31.06 -2.90
C LEU A 11 16.76 30.11 -4.05
N LEU A 12 17.40 30.28 -5.22
CA LEU A 12 17.20 29.42 -6.38
C LEU A 12 17.67 27.97 -6.09
N LEU A 13 18.79 27.82 -5.40
CA LEU A 13 19.31 26.51 -5.00
C LEU A 13 18.37 25.80 -4.02
N VAL A 14 17.81 26.52 -3.05
CA VAL A 14 16.83 25.98 -2.09
C VAL A 14 15.53 25.60 -2.81
N LEU A 15 15.07 26.39 -3.79
CA LEU A 15 13.88 26.07 -4.59
C LEU A 15 14.10 24.85 -5.49
N LEU A 16 15.28 24.72 -6.09
CA LEU A 16 15.68 23.53 -6.86
C LEU A 16 15.77 22.28 -5.98
N MET A 17 16.36 22.40 -4.78
CA MET A 17 16.39 21.31 -3.79
C MET A 17 14.97 20.91 -3.36
N ALA A 18 14.07 21.88 -3.12
CA ALA A 18 12.68 21.61 -2.76
C ALA A 18 11.89 20.90 -3.87
N SER A 19 12.15 21.20 -5.14
CA SER A 19 11.50 20.51 -6.28
C SER A 19 11.89 19.04 -6.42
N CYS A 20 12.96 18.59 -5.76
CA CYS A 20 13.42 17.21 -5.78
C CYS A 20 12.75 16.34 -4.70
N PHE A 21 12.02 16.94 -3.75
CA PHE A 21 11.29 16.19 -2.74
C PHE A 21 9.89 15.80 -3.24
N LYS A 22 9.84 14.75 -4.06
CA LYS A 22 8.58 14.02 -4.29
C LYS A 22 8.24 13.32 -2.98
N ALA A 23 7.14 13.72 -2.33
CA ALA A 23 6.63 13.00 -1.18
C ALA A 23 6.31 11.56 -1.64
N SER A 24 7.08 10.59 -1.17
CA SER A 24 6.78 9.20 -1.50
C SER A 24 5.77 8.67 -0.52
N PHE A 25 4.56 8.50 -1.00
CA PHE A 25 3.53 7.70 -0.36
C PHE A 25 3.29 6.47 -1.22
N ALA A 26 3.05 5.34 -0.57
CA ALA A 26 2.54 4.12 -1.18
C ALA A 26 1.17 3.85 -0.56
N VAL A 27 0.19 3.59 -1.40
CA VAL A 27 -1.16 3.15 -0.99
C VAL A 27 -1.37 1.75 -1.53
N ILE A 28 -1.88 0.85 -0.70
CA ILE A 28 -2.30 -0.49 -1.13
C ILE A 28 -3.76 -0.42 -1.55
N GLU A 29 -4.05 -0.81 -2.78
CA GLU A 29 -5.41 -1.04 -3.26
C GLU A 29 -5.70 -2.53 -3.29
N LEU A 30 -6.48 -3.00 -2.31
CA LEU A 30 -6.99 -4.37 -2.24
C LEU A 30 -8.33 -4.45 -2.96
N THR A 31 -8.49 -5.46 -3.80
CA THR A 31 -9.70 -5.81 -4.54
C THR A 31 -10.10 -7.23 -4.19
N ILE A 32 -11.40 -7.47 -4.06
CA ILE A 32 -11.97 -8.77 -3.75
C ILE A 32 -12.93 -9.14 -4.89
N GLU A 33 -12.84 -10.35 -5.41
CA GLU A 33 -13.73 -10.84 -6.46
C GLU A 33 -14.24 -12.25 -6.13
N PRO A 34 -15.56 -12.50 -6.17
CA PRO A 34 -16.65 -11.53 -6.31
C PRO A 34 -16.89 -10.69 -5.04
N LEU A 35 -16.81 -9.36 -5.13
CA LEU A 35 -17.31 -8.45 -4.10
C LEU A 35 -18.72 -7.97 -4.47
N LYS A 36 -19.74 -8.82 -4.25
CA LYS A 36 -21.14 -8.44 -4.44
C LYS A 36 -22.00 -8.97 -3.31
N GLY A 37 -22.45 -8.05 -2.45
CA GLY A 37 -23.42 -8.35 -1.40
C GLY A 37 -22.97 -9.50 -0.50
N TYR A 38 -23.91 -10.38 -0.19
CA TYR A 38 -23.65 -11.60 0.58
C TYR A 38 -22.97 -12.65 -0.31
N ILE A 39 -21.92 -13.29 0.19
CA ILE A 39 -21.19 -14.36 -0.51
C ILE A 39 -21.66 -15.73 0.02
N ALA A 40 -22.01 -16.65 -0.87
CA ALA A 40 -22.39 -18.00 -0.44
C ALA A 40 -21.14 -18.78 0.00
N GLN A 41 -21.25 -19.55 1.07
CA GLN A 41 -20.22 -20.45 1.55
C GLN A 41 -19.77 -21.40 0.41
N GLY A 42 -18.46 -21.64 0.33
CA GLY A 42 -17.86 -22.44 -0.76
C GLY A 42 -17.73 -21.68 -2.08
N THR A 43 -18.05 -20.38 -2.12
CA THR A 43 -17.65 -19.52 -3.23
C THR A 43 -16.16 -19.23 -3.10
N GLU A 44 -15.40 -19.55 -4.15
CA GLU A 44 -14.00 -19.13 -4.25
C GLU A 44 -13.93 -17.61 -4.39
N LEU A 45 -13.20 -16.99 -3.47
CA LEU A 45 -12.88 -15.57 -3.46
C LEU A 45 -11.44 -15.37 -3.89
N THR A 46 -11.21 -14.39 -4.76
CA THR A 46 -9.89 -13.92 -5.14
C THR A 46 -9.64 -12.54 -4.55
N PHE A 47 -8.62 -12.45 -3.71
CA PHE A 47 -8.07 -11.23 -3.15
C PHE A 47 -6.89 -10.82 -4.03
N SER A 48 -6.92 -9.62 -4.61
CA SER A 48 -5.84 -9.08 -5.46
C SER A 48 -5.44 -7.69 -5.01
N TRP A 49 -4.15 -7.35 -5.10
CA TRP A 49 -3.67 -6.06 -4.63
C TRP A 49 -2.67 -5.39 -5.56
N GLU A 50 -2.71 -4.06 -5.57
CA GLU A 50 -1.79 -3.18 -6.31
C GLU A 50 -1.21 -2.10 -5.38
N TYR A 51 0.06 -1.76 -5.60
CA TYR A 51 0.73 -0.67 -4.88
C TYR A 51 0.71 0.61 -5.72
N LYS A 52 -0.13 1.58 -5.34
CA LYS A 52 -0.19 2.90 -5.98
C LYS A 52 0.81 3.84 -5.33
N SER A 53 1.84 4.23 -6.09
CA SER A 53 2.95 5.06 -5.63
C SER A 53 3.47 5.98 -6.73
N GLN A 54 4.12 7.09 -6.35
CA GLN A 54 4.71 8.05 -7.31
C GLN A 54 6.14 7.71 -7.75
N SER A 55 6.72 6.67 -7.17
CA SER A 55 8.08 6.16 -7.37
C SER A 55 8.07 4.65 -7.16
N ASP A 56 9.07 3.94 -7.68
CA ASP A 56 9.16 2.49 -7.49
C ASP A 56 9.25 2.14 -5.99
N VAL A 57 8.24 1.42 -5.51
CA VAL A 57 8.16 0.92 -4.13
C VAL A 57 8.49 -0.56 -4.13
N LYS A 58 9.37 -0.96 -3.21
CA LYS A 58 9.58 -2.38 -2.89
C LYS A 58 8.71 -2.74 -1.70
N ALA A 59 7.82 -3.70 -1.89
CA ALA A 59 7.02 -4.26 -0.81
C ALA A 59 7.62 -5.59 -0.33
N SER A 60 7.61 -5.80 0.97
CA SER A 60 8.03 -7.04 1.65
C SER A 60 7.09 -7.35 2.82
N ASN A 61 7.23 -8.54 3.40
CA ASN A 61 6.46 -8.97 4.57
C ASN A 61 4.95 -8.75 4.41
N GLN A 62 4.41 -9.18 3.26
CA GLN A 62 3.00 -9.00 2.92
C GLN A 62 2.16 -10.02 3.68
N VAL A 63 1.14 -9.55 4.39
CA VAL A 63 0.20 -10.37 5.15
C VAL A 63 -1.22 -9.98 4.75
N LEU A 64 -1.99 -10.95 4.28
CA LEU A 64 -3.42 -10.81 4.07
C LEU A 64 -4.13 -11.23 5.36
N ASN A 65 -4.86 -10.30 5.96
CA ASN A 65 -5.65 -10.54 7.16
C ASN A 65 -7.09 -10.83 6.75
N ILE A 66 -7.65 -11.97 7.19
CA ILE A 66 -9.04 -12.35 6.95
C ILE A 66 -9.67 -12.72 8.30
N GLY A 67 -10.39 -11.77 8.91
CA GLY A 67 -10.87 -11.91 10.28
C GLY A 67 -9.69 -12.02 11.25
N ASP A 68 -9.62 -13.11 12.00
CA ASP A 68 -8.53 -13.40 12.95
C ASP A 68 -7.35 -14.16 12.31
N GLU A 69 -7.44 -14.50 11.02
CA GLU A 69 -6.39 -15.25 10.31
C GLU A 69 -5.39 -14.32 9.63
N GLU A 70 -4.10 -14.53 9.91
CA GLU A 70 -2.98 -13.87 9.25
C GLU A 70 -2.35 -14.81 8.22
N ILE A 71 -2.39 -14.43 6.94
CA ILE A 71 -1.91 -15.27 5.83
C ILE A 71 -0.71 -14.58 5.17
N PRO A 72 0.52 -15.07 5.39
CA PRO A 72 1.69 -14.59 4.65
C PRO A 72 1.54 -14.88 3.16
N VAL A 73 1.64 -13.85 2.32
CA VAL A 73 1.44 -13.97 0.88
C VAL A 73 2.68 -13.60 0.09
N THR A 74 2.88 -14.33 -1.01
CA THR A 74 3.90 -14.03 -2.02
C THR A 74 3.20 -13.80 -3.35
N GLY A 75 3.36 -12.60 -3.94
CA GLY A 75 2.73 -12.24 -5.21
C GLY A 75 1.79 -11.03 -5.07
N THR A 76 0.77 -10.99 -5.92
CA THR A 76 -0.23 -9.90 -5.99
C THR A 76 -1.67 -10.41 -5.94
N SER A 77 -1.88 -11.70 -5.69
CA SER A 77 -3.20 -12.30 -5.51
C SER A 77 -3.15 -13.54 -4.63
N TYR A 78 -4.29 -13.84 -4.01
CA TYR A 78 -4.55 -15.02 -3.20
C TYR A 78 -6.00 -15.45 -3.40
N ALA A 79 -6.24 -16.75 -3.62
CA ALA A 79 -7.58 -17.28 -3.79
C ALA A 79 -7.88 -18.34 -2.71
N THR A 80 -9.06 -18.28 -2.12
CA THR A 80 -9.52 -19.24 -1.10
C THR A 80 -11.04 -19.30 -1.02
N GLU A 81 -11.56 -20.31 -0.35
CA GLU A 81 -12.96 -20.40 0.07
C GLU A 81 -13.07 -20.07 1.57
N LEU A 82 -14.11 -19.35 1.95
CA LEU A 82 -14.38 -19.01 3.34
C LEU A 82 -15.57 -19.80 3.89
N ALA A 83 -15.50 -20.16 5.18
CA ALA A 83 -16.65 -20.68 5.91
C ALA A 83 -17.67 -19.56 6.17
N ALA A 84 -18.92 -19.94 6.47
CA ALA A 84 -19.93 -18.96 6.87
C ALA A 84 -19.48 -18.15 8.09
N GLY A 85 -19.60 -16.83 8.04
CA GLY A 85 -19.09 -15.91 9.03
C GLY A 85 -19.00 -14.47 8.55
N GLU A 86 -18.64 -13.58 9.47
CA GLU A 86 -18.34 -12.17 9.19
C GLU A 86 -16.84 -11.95 9.34
N TYR A 87 -16.23 -11.28 8.37
CA TYR A 87 -14.77 -11.09 8.30
C TYR A 87 -14.45 -9.62 8.04
N ASP A 88 -13.46 -9.09 8.75
CA ASP A 88 -12.76 -7.87 8.35
C ASP A 88 -11.50 -8.26 7.57
N VAL A 89 -11.33 -7.69 6.38
CA VAL A 89 -10.26 -8.09 5.46
C VAL A 89 -9.44 -6.89 5.02
N TRP A 90 -8.12 -6.98 5.21
CA TRP A 90 -7.16 -5.99 4.73
C TRP A 90 -5.80 -6.63 4.43
N LEU A 91 -5.00 -5.96 3.62
CA LEU A 91 -3.61 -6.35 3.36
C LEU A 91 -2.69 -5.40 4.12
N GLU A 92 -1.73 -5.97 4.84
CA GLU A 92 -0.61 -5.25 5.43
C GLU A 92 0.67 -5.56 4.63
N ALA A 93 1.51 -4.55 4.43
CA ALA A 93 2.85 -4.76 3.88
C ALA A 93 3.87 -3.76 4.44
N GLU A 94 5.12 -4.19 4.51
CA GLU A 94 6.24 -3.28 4.69
C GLU A 94 6.66 -2.71 3.34
N VAL A 95 6.61 -1.38 3.21
CA VAL A 95 7.05 -0.69 2.00
C VAL A 95 8.33 0.08 2.26
N GLN A 96 9.28 -0.06 1.33
CA GLN A 96 10.49 0.75 1.28
C GLN A 96 10.54 1.49 -0.05
N ASN A 97 10.80 2.79 0.03
CA ASN A 97 10.94 3.63 -1.14
C ASN A 97 12.43 3.90 -1.42
N ASP A 98 12.85 3.76 -2.68
CA ASP A 98 14.27 3.81 -3.08
C ASP A 98 14.88 5.24 -3.07
N ASN A 99 14.20 6.25 -2.54
CA ASN A 99 14.73 7.62 -2.47
C ASN A 99 15.95 7.70 -1.53
N MET A 100 16.97 8.48 -1.93
CA MET A 100 18.35 8.58 -1.39
C MET A 100 18.55 8.81 0.13
N PHE A 101 17.46 8.89 0.90
CA PHE A 101 17.48 8.78 2.34
C PHE A 101 16.77 7.48 2.68
N ALA A 102 17.54 6.40 2.85
CA ALA A 102 17.03 5.08 3.21
C ALA A 102 16.23 5.17 4.51
N LYS A 103 14.93 5.46 4.38
CA LYS A 103 13.99 5.36 5.48
C LYS A 103 13.82 3.87 5.75
N LYS A 104 13.69 3.53 7.03
CA LYS A 104 13.30 2.18 7.45
C LYS A 104 12.01 1.81 6.71
N PRO A 105 11.81 0.52 6.40
CA PRO A 105 10.52 0.05 5.91
C PRO A 105 9.40 0.58 6.81
N THR A 106 8.32 1.01 6.19
CA THR A 106 7.15 1.51 6.89
C THR A 106 6.00 0.57 6.62
N THR A 107 5.30 0.16 7.67
CA THR A 107 4.07 -0.63 7.54
C THR A 107 2.97 0.25 6.94
N VAL A 108 2.32 -0.27 5.90
CA VAL A 108 1.13 0.33 5.29
C VAL A 108 0.05 -0.72 5.16
N GLU A 109 -1.19 -0.28 5.28
CA GLU A 109 -2.38 -1.13 5.20
C GLU A 109 -3.24 -0.69 4.03
N SER A 110 -3.97 -1.64 3.44
CA SER A 110 -5.06 -1.33 2.53
C SER A 110 -6.27 -0.78 3.28
N LYS A 111 -7.29 -0.37 2.54
CA LYS A 111 -8.62 -0.23 3.11
C LYS A 111 -9.11 -1.58 3.65
N HIS A 112 -9.84 -1.53 4.76
CA HIS A 112 -10.58 -2.64 5.35
C HIS A 112 -11.89 -2.92 4.60
N TYR A 113 -12.19 -4.19 4.39
CA TYR A 113 -13.41 -4.68 3.76
C TYR A 113 -14.16 -5.61 4.71
N GLU A 114 -15.38 -5.21 5.05
CA GLU A 114 -16.32 -6.06 5.75
C GLU A 114 -16.94 -7.05 4.75
N LEU A 115 -16.79 -8.34 5.03
CA LEU A 115 -17.26 -9.46 4.22
C LEU A 115 -18.20 -10.35 5.03
N VAL A 116 -19.35 -10.70 4.45
CA VAL A 116 -20.32 -11.61 5.07
C VAL A 116 -20.51 -12.83 4.18
N VAL A 117 -20.20 -14.00 4.72
CA VAL A 117 -20.31 -15.31 4.06
C VAL A 117 -21.42 -16.11 4.75
N TYR A 118 -22.34 -16.72 3.98
CA TYR A 118 -23.51 -17.44 4.49
C TYR A 118 -23.71 -18.83 3.91
#